data_AF-A0A6P0JU24-F1
#
_entry.id   AF-A0A6P0JU24-F1
#
_cell.length_a   1.000
_cell.length_b   1.000
_cell.length_c   1.000
_cell.angle_alpha   90.00
_cell.angle_beta   90.00
_cell.angle_gamma   90.00
#
_symmetry.space_group_name_H-M   'P 1'
#
loop_
_entity.id
_entity.type
_entity.pdbx_description
1 polymer ?
#
loop_
_entity_poly.entity_id
_entity_poly.type
_entity_poly.pdbx_seq_one_letter_code
_entity_poly.pdbx_strand_id
1 'polypeptide(L)'
;MYIDPQSLPATTGSNYPEVFKARVNGRQKKRLGDAAGLTQFGVNWVQLDPGSASSVRHWHRQQDEFIYVLEGEVTLITEKRC
;
A
#
# COMPACT_ATOMS: atom_id res chain seq x y z
N MET A 1 17.33 11.57 -12.06
CA MET A 1 15.91 11.97 -11.89
C MET A 1 15.61 11.97 -10.41
N TYR A 2 15.11 13.07 -9.87
CA TYR A 2 14.68 13.18 -8.48
C TYR A 2 13.14 13.22 -8.47
N ILE A 3 12.52 12.44 -7.60
CA ILE A 3 11.07 12.41 -7.43
C ILE A 3 10.77 12.94 -6.06
N ASP A 4 9.99 14.01 -5.98
CA ASP A 4 9.41 14.46 -4.73
C ASP A 4 8.08 13.71 -4.49
N PRO A 5 8.01 12.80 -3.50
CA PRO A 5 6.78 12.08 -3.18
C PRO A 5 5.63 13.02 -2.79
N GLN A 6 5.90 14.22 -2.27
CA GLN A 6 4.85 15.15 -1.86
C GLN A 6 4.11 15.72 -3.07
N SER A 7 4.83 16.00 -4.17
CA SER A 7 4.27 16.52 -5.42
C SER A 7 3.34 15.55 -6.18
N LEU A 8 3.41 14.25 -5.90
CA LEU A 8 2.60 13.25 -6.62
C LEU A 8 1.16 13.18 -6.10
N PRO A 9 0.17 12.96 -7.00
CA PRO A 9 -1.22 12.83 -6.61
C PRO A 9 -1.44 11.57 -5.77
N ALA A 10 -2.21 11.70 -4.69
CA ALA A 10 -2.67 10.57 -3.90
C ALA A 10 -3.89 9.92 -4.58
N THR A 11 -3.87 8.60 -4.68
CA THR A 11 -5.00 7.79 -5.12
C THR A 11 -5.67 7.13 -3.93
N THR A 12 -6.99 7.24 -3.85
CA THR A 12 -7.83 6.62 -2.82
C THR A 12 -8.70 5.51 -3.42
N GLY A 13 -9.31 4.70 -2.55
CA GLY A 13 -10.22 3.63 -2.96
C GLY A 13 -9.53 2.27 -3.20
N SER A 14 -10.31 1.33 -3.74
CA SER A 14 -9.84 -0.01 -4.05
C SER A 14 -10.70 -0.68 -5.12
N ASN A 15 -10.13 -1.69 -5.77
CA ASN A 15 -10.82 -2.60 -6.67
C ASN A 15 -11.45 -3.80 -5.95
N TYR A 16 -11.50 -3.78 -4.61
CA TYR A 16 -12.15 -4.86 -3.87
C TYR A 16 -13.67 -4.84 -4.08
N PRO A 17 -14.35 -6.01 -4.02
CA PRO A 17 -15.79 -6.09 -3.88
C PRO A 17 -16.31 -5.23 -2.71
N GLU A 18 -17.54 -4.73 -2.82
CA GLU A 18 -18.13 -3.78 -1.86
C GLU A 18 -18.00 -4.23 -0.40
N VAL A 19 -18.25 -5.53 -0.15
CA VAL A 19 -18.16 -6.16 1.18
C VAL A 19 -16.78 -6.02 1.85
N PHE A 20 -15.73 -5.69 1.08
CA PHE A 20 -14.36 -5.54 1.58
C PHE A 20 -13.83 -4.11 1.46
N LYS A 21 -14.48 -3.21 0.71
CA LYS A 21 -13.97 -1.84 0.50
C LYS A 21 -13.80 -1.07 1.79
N ALA A 22 -14.74 -1.22 2.73
CA ALA A 22 -14.70 -0.54 4.01
C ALA A 22 -13.42 -0.83 4.81
N ARG A 23 -12.80 -2.01 4.64
CA ARG A 23 -11.58 -2.41 5.37
C ARG A 23 -10.36 -1.57 5.03
N VAL A 24 -10.32 -1.02 3.81
CA VAL A 24 -9.20 -0.20 3.32
C VAL A 24 -9.61 1.25 3.14
N ASN A 25 -10.74 1.66 3.73
CA ASN A 25 -11.15 3.05 3.74
C ASN A 25 -10.14 3.86 4.57
N GLY A 26 -9.70 5.01 4.09
CA GLY A 26 -8.61 5.79 4.69
C GLY A 26 -7.20 5.40 4.25
N ARG A 27 -7.05 4.45 3.31
CA ARG A 27 -5.75 4.17 2.65
C ARG A 27 -5.57 5.09 1.45
N GLN A 28 -4.44 5.79 1.41
CA GLN A 28 -4.02 6.61 0.28
C GLN A 28 -2.70 6.10 -0.30
N LYS A 29 -2.54 6.15 -1.63
CA LYS A 29 -1.35 5.64 -2.31
C LYS A 29 -0.81 6.62 -3.35
N LYS A 30 0.50 6.86 -3.33
CA LYS A 30 1.25 7.55 -4.39
C LYS A 30 2.18 6.56 -5.08
N ARG A 31 2.08 6.43 -6.40
CA ARG A 31 2.81 5.42 -7.19
C ARG A 31 4.16 5.96 -7.64
N LEU A 32 5.15 5.87 -6.76
CA LEU A 32 6.50 6.39 -7.02
C LEU A 32 7.18 5.65 -8.18
N GLY A 33 6.95 4.34 -8.30
CA GLY A 33 7.52 3.52 -9.37
C GLY A 33 7.06 3.98 -10.75
N ASP A 34 5.75 4.24 -10.91
CA ASP A 34 5.17 4.76 -12.16
C ASP A 34 5.78 6.13 -12.51
N ALA A 35 5.91 7.02 -11.52
CA ALA A 35 6.55 8.34 -11.70
C ALA A 35 8.04 8.23 -12.07
N ALA A 36 8.71 7.17 -11.65
CA ALA A 36 10.11 6.87 -11.99
C ALA A 36 10.28 6.11 -13.32
N GLY A 37 9.20 5.69 -13.97
CA GLY A 37 9.25 4.83 -15.15
C GLY A 37 9.74 3.40 -14.85
N LEU A 38 9.61 2.93 -13.61
CA LEU A 38 9.96 1.55 -13.26
C LEU A 38 8.95 0.56 -13.82
N THR A 39 9.45 -0.53 -14.39
CA THR A 39 8.61 -1.56 -15.04
C THR A 39 8.74 -2.95 -14.41
N GLN A 40 9.78 -3.19 -13.61
CA GLN A 40 10.09 -4.51 -13.04
C GLN A 40 9.41 -4.74 -11.68
N PHE A 41 9.19 -3.67 -10.92
CA PHE A 41 8.54 -3.72 -9.61
C PHE A 41 7.81 -2.40 -9.32
N GLY A 42 6.78 -2.48 -8.49
CA GLY A 42 6.05 -1.30 -8.03
C GLY A 42 6.65 -0.72 -6.76
N VAL A 43 6.74 0.60 -6.68
CA VAL A 43 7.07 1.32 -5.45
C VAL A 43 5.91 2.26 -5.12
N ASN A 44 5.32 2.08 -3.94
CA ASN A 44 4.18 2.87 -3.49
C ASN A 44 4.53 3.54 -2.16
N TRP A 45 4.27 4.84 -2.06
CA TRP A 45 4.20 5.53 -0.78
C TRP A 45 2.75 5.47 -0.29
N VAL A 46 2.54 4.83 0.85
CA VAL A 46 1.20 4.51 1.38
C VAL A 46 1.01 5.20 2.72
N GLN A 47 -0.11 5.91 2.85
CA GLN A 47 -0.56 6.50 4.11
C GLN A 47 -1.84 5.80 4.55
N LEU A 48 -1.93 5.49 5.85
CA LEU A 48 -3.09 4.87 6.48
C LEU A 48 -3.63 5.80 7.55
N ASP A 49 -4.91 6.16 7.42
CA ASP A 49 -5.62 6.81 8.52
C ASP A 49 -5.81 5.85 9.69
N PRO A 50 -5.97 6.34 10.93
CA PRO A 50 -6.24 5.50 12.09
C PRO A 50 -7.43 4.55 11.86
N GLY A 51 -7.23 3.25 12.12
CA GLY A 51 -8.23 2.20 11.91
C GLY A 51 -8.32 1.67 10.47
N SER A 52 -7.57 2.24 9.52
CA SER A 52 -7.48 1.74 8.14
C SER A 52 -6.55 0.51 8.03
N ALA A 53 -6.73 -0.27 6.97
CA ALA A 53 -5.83 -1.36 6.61
C ALA A 53 -5.13 -1.13 5.25
N SER A 54 -3.91 -1.64 5.14
CA SER A 54 -3.13 -1.60 3.89
C SER A 54 -3.75 -2.47 2.79
N SER A 55 -4.42 -3.57 3.15
CA SER A 55 -5.07 -4.49 2.22
C SER A 55 -6.11 -5.38 2.95
N VAL A 56 -6.92 -6.10 2.18
CA VAL A 56 -7.53 -7.33 2.71
C VAL A 56 -6.42 -8.36 2.86
N ARG A 57 -6.36 -9.05 4.00
CA ARG A 57 -5.33 -10.06 4.28
C ARG A 57 -5.21 -11.07 3.14
N HIS A 58 -3.99 -11.25 2.63
CA HIS A 58 -3.69 -12.09 1.49
C HIS A 58 -2.21 -12.50 1.50
N TRP A 59 -1.81 -13.28 0.49
CA TRP A 59 -0.43 -13.61 0.17
C TRP A 59 -0.28 -13.67 -1.35
N HIS A 60 0.94 -13.45 -1.83
CA HIS A 60 1.27 -13.53 -3.25
C HIS A 60 1.94 -14.87 -3.58
N ARG A 61 1.51 -15.51 -4.68
CA ARG A 61 2.13 -16.76 -5.17
C ARG A 61 3.40 -16.53 -5.99
N GLN A 62 3.48 -15.39 -6.69
CA GLN A 62 4.49 -15.14 -7.73
C GLN A 62 5.22 -13.80 -7.57
N GLN A 63 4.81 -12.98 -6.59
CA GLN A 63 5.35 -11.65 -6.39
C GLN A 63 5.91 -11.58 -5.00
N ASP A 64 7.17 -11.18 -4.89
CA ASP A 64 7.72 -10.77 -3.61
C ASP A 64 7.15 -9.41 -3.22
N GLU A 65 6.97 -9.19 -1.92
CA GLU A 65 6.49 -7.93 -1.37
C GLU A 65 7.34 -7.54 -0.16
N PHE A 66 7.73 -6.27 -0.09
CA PHE A 66 8.52 -5.71 1.00
C PHE A 66 7.88 -4.41 1.49
N ILE A 67 7.81 -4.26 2.81
CA ILE A 67 7.20 -3.10 3.47
C ILE A 67 8.22 -2.48 4.42
N TYR A 68 8.35 -1.16 4.35
CA TYR A 68 9.17 -0.37 5.25
C TYR A 68 8.33 0.76 5.85
N VAL A 69 8.25 0.82 7.18
CA VAL A 69 7.50 1.86 7.90
C VAL A 69 8.36 3.11 8.01
N LEU A 70 7.88 4.23 7.46
CA LEU A 70 8.59 5.51 7.49
C LEU A 70 8.30 6.31 8.76
N GLU A 71 7.04 6.32 9.18
CA GLU A 71 6.55 7.05 10.36
C GLU A 71 5.27 6.41 10.91
N GLY A 72 4.96 6.69 12.18
CA GLY A 72 3.81 6.13 12.88
C GLY A 72 3.99 4.67 13.30
N GLU A 73 2.89 4.05 13.71
CA GLU A 73 2.87 2.66 14.17
C GLU A 73 1.79 1.87 13.43
N VAL A 74 2.10 0.62 13.07
CA VAL A 74 1.19 -0.30 12.40
C VAL A 74 1.33 -1.69 12.99
N THR A 75 0.27 -2.49 12.91
CA THR A 75 0.28 -3.90 13.32
C THR A 75 0.30 -4.80 12.08
N LEU A 76 1.29 -5.69 11.99
CA LEU A 76 1.28 -6.75 10.99
C LEU A 76 0.33 -7.87 11.43
N ILE A 77 -0.82 -7.98 10.76
CA ILE A 77 -1.75 -9.09 10.95
C ILE A 77 -1.39 -10.21 9.97
N THR A 78 -0.70 -11.23 10.48
CA THR A 78 -0.30 -12.42 9.71
C THR A 78 -0.73 -13.69 10.44
N GLU A 79 -0.75 -14.80 9.74
CA GLU A 79 -0.89 -16.12 10.38
C GLU A 79 0.40 -16.41 11.15
N LYS A 80 0.29 -16.96 12.36
CA LYS A 80 1.45 -17.56 13.01
C LYS A 80 1.85 -18.75 12.14
N ARG A 81 3.07 -18.76 11.60
CA ARG A 81 3.67 -20.02 11.17
C ARG A 81 3.67 -20.95 12.40
N CYS A 82 3.09 -22.14 12.27
CA CYS A 82 3.54 -23.26 13.09
C CYS A 82 5.01 -23.54 12.79
#